data_AF-A0A355BC84-F1
#
_entry.id   AF-A0A355BC84-F1
#
_cell.length_a   1.000
_cell.length_b   1.000
_cell.length_c   1.000
_cell.angle_alpha   90.00
_cell.angle_beta   90.00
_cell.angle_gamma   90.00
#
_symmetry.space_group_name_H-M   'P 1'
#
loop_
_entity.id
_entity.type
_entity.pdbx_description
1 polymer ?
#
loop_
_entity_poly.entity_id
_entity_poly.type
_entity_poly.pdbx_seq_one_letter_code
_entity_poly.pdbx_strand_id
1 'polypeptide(L)' 'MKKILVPTDFSKHADYALKVAAQIAKKNNSEIVLI' A
#
# COMPACT_ATOMS: atom_id res chain seq x y z
N MET A 1 -0.99 -9.84 12.96
CA MET A 1 -1.38 -8.83 11.95
C MET A 1 -0.20 -8.62 11.02
N LYS A 2 -0.40 -8.76 9.70
CA LYS A 2 0.66 -8.55 8.71
C LYS A 2 0.64 -7.08 8.28
N LYS A 3 1.83 -6.50 8.07
CA LYS A 3 2.00 -5.12 7.63
C LYS A 3 2.64 -5.10 6.25
N ILE A 4 2.14 -4.25 5.37
CA ILE A 4 2.68 -3.98 4.03
C ILE A 4 3.35 -2.61 4.09
N LEU A 5 4.66 -2.58 3.89
CA LEU A 5 5.41 -1.33 3.76
C LEU A 5 5.32 -0.87 2.32
N VAL A 6 4.84 0.35 2.11
CA VAL A 6 4.67 0.95 0.79
C VAL A 6 5.50 2.22 0.74
N PRO A 7 6.69 2.19 0.08
CA PRO A 7 7.46 3.40 -0.13
C PRO A 7 6.72 4.33 -1.10
N THR A 8 6.64 5.60 -0.75
CA THR A 8 5.94 6.59 -1.57
C THR A 8 6.75 7.89 -1.69
N ASP A 9 6.90 8.36 -2.92
CA ASP A 9 7.42 9.69 -3.24
C ASP A 9 6.28 10.69 -3.51
N PHE A 10 5.02 10.28 -3.30
CA PHE A 10 3.79 11.02 -3.61
C PHE A 10 3.65 11.42 -5.09
N SER A 11 4.35 10.74 -6.00
CA SER A 11 4.16 10.91 -7.43
C SER A 11 2.85 10.29 -7.91
N LYS A 12 2.45 10.63 -9.15
CA LYS A 12 1.31 9.97 -9.81
C LYS A 12 1.50 8.45 -9.92
N HIS A 13 2.73 7.97 -10.07
CA HIS A 13 3.03 6.54 -10.14
C HIS A 13 2.82 5.87 -8.78
N ALA A 14 3.21 6.54 -7.69
CA ALA A 14 2.97 6.05 -6.34
C ALA A 14 1.47 5.94 -6.00
N ASP A 15 0.61 6.82 -6.53
CA ASP A 15 -0.85 6.70 -6.36
C ASP A 15 -1.40 5.40 -6.97
N TYR A 16 -0.94 5.00 -8.16
CA TYR A 16 -1.32 3.72 -8.75
C TYR A 16 -0.82 2.53 -7.92
N ALA A 17 0.43 2.58 -7.45
CA ALA A 17 0.99 1.53 -6.59
C ALA A 17 0.22 1.42 -5.25
N LEU A 18 -0.17 2.54 -4.66
CA LEU A 18 -0.94 2.59 -3.42
C LEU A 18 -2.34 1.98 -3.59
N LYS A 19 -3.02 2.23 -4.71
CA LYS A 19 -4.31 1.61 -5.04
C LYS A 19 -4.20 0.08 -5.09
N VAL A 20 -3.14 -0.43 -5.71
CA VAL A 20 -2.88 -1.89 -5.76
C VAL A 20 -2.56 -2.43 -4.36
N ALA A 21 -1.72 -1.74 -3.58
CA ALA A 21 -1.40 -2.12 -2.22
C ALA A 21 -2.66 -2.19 -1.33
N ALA A 22 -3.58 -1.24 -1.47
CA ALA A 22 -4.85 -1.22 -0.75
C ALA A 22 -5.73 -2.45 -1.07
N GLN A 23 -5.78 -2.87 -2.33
CA GLN A 23 -6.50 -4.10 -2.72
C GLN A 23 -5.88 -5.35 -2.09
N ILE A 24 -4.54 -5.44 -2.10
CA ILE A 24 -3.81 -6.55 -1.47
C ILE A 24 -4.03 -6.56 0.04
N ALA A 25 -3.95 -5.40 0.69
CA ALA A 25 -4.15 -5.26 2.13
C ALA A 25 -5.55 -5.73 2.54
N LYS A 26 -6.59 -5.30 1.82
CA LYS A 26 -7.98 -5.70 2.06
C LYS A 26 -8.19 -7.21 1.93
N LYS A 27 -7.62 -7.85 0.90
CA LYS A 27 -7.73 -9.30 0.69
C LYS A 27 -7.06 -10.12 1.79
N ASN A 28 -5.97 -9.60 2.37
CA ASN A 28 -5.16 -10.31 3.35
C ASN A 28 -5.43 -9.87 4.80
N ASN A 29 -6.40 -8.98 5.03
CA ASN A 29 -6.64 -8.34 6.33
C ASN A 29 -5.35 -7.79 6.95
N SER A 30 -4.60 -7.05 6.13
CA SER A 30 -3.30 -6.46 6.47
C SER A 30 -3.41 -4.95 6.61
N GLU A 31 -2.47 -4.36 7.34
CA GLU A 31 -2.30 -2.90 7.44
C GLU A 31 -1.29 -2.40 6.41
N ILE A 32 -1.46 -1.15 5.96
CA ILE A 32 -0.47 -0.45 5.14
C ILE A 32 0.27 0.56 6.01
N VAL A 33 1.59 0.56 5.89
CA VAL A 33 2.47 1.58 6.46
C VAL A 33 3.18 2.29 5.31
N LEU A 34 2.94 3.59 5.19
CA LEU A 34 3.62 4.44 4.21
C LEU A 34 4.97 4.85 4.75
N ILE A 35 6.01 4.73 3.92
CA ILE A 35 7.40 5.12 4.23
C ILE A 35 8.02 5.96 3.12
#